data_AF-A0A3L8P8A0-F1
#
_entry.id   AF-A0A3L8P8A0-F1
#
_cell.length_a   1.000
_cell.length_b   1.000
_cell.length_c   1.000
_cell.angle_alpha   90.00
_cell.angle_beta   90.00
_cell.angle_gamma   90.00
#
_symmetry.space_group_name_H-M   'P 1'
#
loop_
_entity.id
_entity.type
_entity.pdbx_description
1 polymer ?
#
loop_
_entity_poly.entity_id
_entity_poly.type
_entity_poly.pdbx_seq_one_letter_code
_entity_poly.pdbx_strand_id
1 'polypeptide(L)' 'MNEVVGFLALVIPAMVPFVLAAQGTILSGRAGVFNVSQEGVMVLGASVGFLASFTLGGNTIGLLVAAAAGGLVGLIL' A
#
# COMPACT_ATOMS: atom_id res chain seq x y z
N MET A 1 -1.44 26.40 11.49
CA MET A 1 -0.18 25.69 11.82
C MET A 1 -0.44 24.22 12.16
N ASN A 2 -1.40 23.92 13.05
CA ASN A 2 -1.65 22.53 13.51
C ASN A 2 -2.06 21.54 12.41
N GLU A 3 -2.87 21.95 11.43
CA GLU A 3 -3.27 21.06 10.32
C GLU A 3 -2.08 20.58 9.49
N VAL A 4 -1.12 21.47 9.22
CA VAL A 4 0.09 21.12 8.46
C VAL A 4 0.95 20.13 9.25
N VAL A 5 1.07 20.34 10.57
CA VAL A 5 1.81 19.43 11.45
C VAL A 5 1.12 18.05 11.50
N GLY A 6 -0.20 18.02 11.62
CA GLY A 6 -0.98 16.77 11.62
C GLY A 6 -0.86 16.00 10.32
N PHE A 7 -0.92 16.70 9.18
CA PHE A 7 -0.70 16.11 7.87
C PHE A 7 0.71 15.52 7.74
N LEU A 8 1.75 16.29 8.08
CA LEU A 8 3.14 15.82 8.00
C LEU A 8 3.40 14.63 8.93
N ALA A 9 2.80 14.62 10.13
CA ALA A 9 2.87 13.50 11.05
C ALA A 9 2.23 12.22 10.47
N LEU A 10 1.19 12.36 9.64
CA LEU A 10 0.51 11.23 8.99
C LEU A 10 1.26 10.69 7.77
N VAL A 11 2.01 11.55 7.08
CA VAL A 11 2.80 11.17 5.89
C VAL A 11 3.87 10.14 6.26
N ILE A 12 4.58 10.33 7.37
CA ILE A 12 5.67 9.43 7.80
C ILE A 12 5.21 7.96 7.92
N PRO A 13 4.16 7.62 8.69
CA PRO A 13 3.69 6.24 8.78
C PRO A 13 3.05 5.74 7.49
N ALA A 14 2.42 6.62 6.69
CA ALA A 14 1.88 6.25 5.39
C ALA A 14 2.98 5.79 4.42
N MET A 15 4.17 6.38 4.47
CA MET A 15 5.29 6.02 3.58
C MET A 15 5.73 4.56 3.71
N VAL A 16 5.59 3.94 4.89
CA VAL A 16 6.10 2.57 5.14
C VAL A 16 5.54 1.54 4.13
N PRO A 17 4.22 1.36 4.00
CA PRO A 17 3.67 0.42 3.01
C PRO A 17 3.98 0.81 1.56
N PHE A 18 4.06 2.11 1.23
CA PHE A 18 4.41 2.55 -0.13
C PHE A 18 5.86 2.24 -0.49
N VAL A 19 6.79 2.39 0.44
CA VAL A 19 8.20 2.01 0.23
C VAL A 19 8.30 0.50 -0.01
N LEU A 20 7.58 -0.32 0.77
CA LEU A 20 7.54 -1.77 0.55
C LEU A 20 6.99 -2.13 -0.84
N ALA A 21 5.91 -1.47 -1.26
CA ALA A 21 5.34 -1.64 -2.60
C ALA A 21 6.37 -1.28 -3.70
N ALA A 22 7.03 -0.11 -3.57
CA ALA A 22 8.03 0.35 -4.53
C ALA A 22 9.27 -0.56 -4.61
N GLN A 23 9.72 -1.14 -3.50
CA GLN A 23 10.80 -2.13 -3.52
C GLN A 23 10.38 -3.39 -4.30
N GLY A 24 9.14 -3.83 -4.14
CA GLY A 24 8.59 -4.95 -4.88
C GLY A 24 8.55 -4.71 -6.39
N THR A 25 8.10 -3.53 -6.84
CA THR A 25 8.05 -3.19 -8.27
C THR A 25 9.45 -3.10 -8.88
N ILE A 26 10.42 -2.51 -8.17
CA ILE A 26 11.83 -2.49 -8.61
C ILE A 26 12.38 -3.91 -8.73
N LEU A 27 12.12 -4.77 -7.75
CA LEU A 27 12.58 -6.16 -7.77
C LEU A 27 11.97 -6.93 -8.96
N SER A 28 10.67 -6.79 -9.20
CA SER A 28 10.00 -7.39 -10.37
C SER A 28 10.59 -6.89 -11.68
N GLY A 29 10.85 -5.58 -11.81
CA GLY A 29 11.52 -5.00 -12.97
C GLY A 29 12.92 -5.56 -13.21
N ARG A 30 13.71 -5.77 -12.14
CA ARG A 30 15.04 -6.40 -12.23
C ARG A 30 15.00 -7.89 -12.58
N ALA A 31 13.91 -8.57 -12.21
CA ALA A 31 13.68 -9.96 -12.58
C ALA A 31 13.15 -10.12 -14.02
N GLY A 32 12.94 -9.02 -14.76
CA GLY A 32 12.35 -9.04 -16.09
C GLY A 32 10.83 -9.29 -16.09
N VAL A 33 10.20 -9.28 -14.91
CA VAL A 33 8.75 -9.42 -14.74
C VAL A 33 8.16 -8.02 -14.69
N PHE A 34 7.92 -7.44 -15.87
CA PHE A 34 7.26 -6.14 -15.97
C PHE A 34 5.76 -6.34 -16.13
N ASN A 35 5.01 -6.08 -15.05
CA ASN A 35 3.56 -6.16 -15.04
C ASN A 35 2.95 -4.89 -14.44
N VAL A 36 2.45 -4.02 -15.32
CA VAL A 36 1.79 -2.75 -14.93
C VAL A 36 0.56 -3.00 -14.05
N SER A 37 -0.17 -4.09 -14.28
CA SER A 37 -1.33 -4.44 -13.46
C SER A 37 -0.91 -4.76 -12.02
N GLN A 38 0.22 -5.45 -11.86
CA GLN A 38 0.80 -5.77 -10.55
C GLN A 38 1.31 -4.51 -9.81
N GLU A 39 1.98 -3.59 -10.51
CA GLU A 39 2.42 -2.32 -9.91
C GLU A 39 1.24 -1.52 -9.34
N GLY A 40 0.14 -1.45 -10.11
CA GLY A 40 -1.11 -0.81 -9.66
C GLY A 40 -1.73 -1.50 -8.44
N VAL A 41 -1.79 -2.83 -8.43
CA VAL A 41 -2.32 -3.61 -7.29
C VAL A 41 -1.46 -3.42 -6.03
N MET A 42 -0.13 -3.33 -6.15
CA MET A 42 0.75 -3.07 -5.01
C MET A 42 0.51 -1.69 -4.39
N VAL A 43 0.36 -0.64 -5.21
CA VAL A 43 0.07 0.72 -4.73
C VAL A 43 -1.33 0.80 -4.11
N LEU A 44 -2.31 0.12 -4.69
CA LEU A 44 -3.67 0.00 -4.13
C LEU A 44 -3.64 -0.69 -2.77
N GLY A 45 -2.95 -1.83 -2.66
CA GLY A 45 -2.80 -2.57 -1.40
C GLY A 45 -2.13 -1.72 -0.32
N ALA A 46 -1.06 -0.98 -0.66
CA ALA A 46 -0.39 -0.06 0.26
C ALA A 46 -1.32 1.04 0.77
N SER A 47 -2.12 1.64 -0.13
CA SER A 47 -3.06 2.72 0.20
C SER A 47 -4.18 2.23 1.11
N VAL A 48 -4.82 1.11 0.73
CA VAL A 48 -5.96 0.53 1.46
C VAL A 48 -5.52 -0.04 2.80
N GLY A 49 -4.36 -0.69 2.84
CA GLY A 49 -3.78 -1.24 4.08
C GLY A 49 -3.45 -0.15 5.09
N PHE A 50 -2.84 0.95 4.65
CA PHE A 50 -2.58 2.10 5.52
C PHE A 50 -3.87 2.69 6.07
N LEU A 51 -4.85 2.96 5.20
CA LEU A 51 -6.12 3.55 5.60
C LEU A 51 -6.85 2.66 6.62
N ALA A 52 -6.95 1.36 6.35
CA ALA A 52 -7.60 0.42 7.24
C ALA A 52 -6.87 0.31 8.59
N SER A 53 -5.53 0.23 8.61
CA SER A 53 -4.78 0.23 9.87
C SER A 53 -4.96 1.51 10.67
N PHE A 54 -5.00 2.66 10.00
CA PHE A 54 -5.19 3.96 10.63
C PHE A 54 -6.60 4.13 11.21
N THR A 55 -7.64 3.71 10.50
CA THR A 55 -9.03 3.88 10.95
C THR A 55 -9.47 2.81 11.96
N LEU A 56 -9.01 1.57 11.81
CA LEU A 56 -9.45 0.42 12.63
C LEU A 56 -8.48 0.09 13.77
N GLY A 57 -7.35 0.81 13.88
CA GLY A 57 -6.43 0.71 15.01
C GLY A 57 -5.59 -0.57 15.06
N GLY A 58 -5.29 -1.20 13.92
CA GLY A 58 -4.54 -2.45 13.87
C GLY A 58 -3.79 -2.73 12.57
N ASN A 59 -2.50 -3.02 12.67
CA ASN A 59 -1.65 -3.38 11.53
C ASN A 59 -2.09 -4.70 10.87
N THR A 60 -2.52 -5.68 11.67
CA THR A 60 -3.02 -6.96 11.17
C THR A 60 -4.31 -6.79 10.37
N ILE A 61 -5.21 -5.92 10.82
CA ILE A 61 -6.47 -5.62 10.12
C ILE A 61 -6.16 -4.98 8.77
N GLY A 62 -5.29 -3.97 8.74
CA GLY A 62 -4.89 -3.35 7.48
C GLY A 62 -4.21 -4.33 6.51
N LEU A 63 -3.38 -5.24 7.01
CA LEU A 63 -2.79 -6.29 6.19
C LEU A 63 -3.85 -7.20 5.55
N LEU A 64 -4.83 -7.66 6.33
CA LEU A 64 -5.91 -8.52 5.83
C LEU A 64 -6.79 -7.79 4.81
N VAL A 65 -7.13 -6.52 5.07
CA VAL A 65 -7.94 -5.70 4.16
C VAL A 65 -7.17 -5.39 2.87
N ALA A 66 -5.87 -5.10 2.94
CA ALA A 66 -5.01 -4.92 1.77
C ALA A 66 -4.91 -6.20 0.93
N ALA A 67 -4.74 -7.36 1.57
CA ALA A 67 -4.68 -8.65 0.89
C ALA A 67 -6.01 -8.98 0.19
N ALA A 68 -7.14 -8.73 0.85
CA ALA A 68 -8.46 -8.90 0.26
C ALA A 68 -8.70 -7.96 -0.92
N ALA A 69 -8.40 -6.67 -0.77
CA ALA A 69 -8.57 -5.68 -1.84
C ALA A 69 -7.67 -5.99 -3.05
N GLY A 70 -6.40 -6.31 -2.82
CA GLY A 70 -5.47 -6.70 -3.88
C GLY A 70 -5.88 -8.01 -4.56
N GLY A 71 -6.34 -9.00 -3.80
CA GLY A 71 -6.84 -10.26 -4.34
C GLY A 71 -8.11 -10.10 -5.18
N LEU A 72 -9.05 -9.25 -4.76
CA LEU A 72 -10.26 -8.95 -5.52
C LEU A 72 -9.94 -8.23 -6.84
N VAL A 73 -9.06 -7.22 -6.80
CA VAL A 73 -8.63 -6.51 -8.02
C VAL A 73 -7.85 -7.45 -8.93
N GLY A 74 -6.96 -8.28 -8.37
CA GLY A 74 -6.22 -9.28 -9.12
C GLY A 74 -7.07 -10.42 -9.70
N LEU A 75 -8.29 -10.64 -9.19
CA LEU A 75 -9.23 -11.60 -9.79
C LEU A 75 -9.89 -11.04 -11.06
N ILE A 76 -9.98 -9.71 -11.17
CA ILE A 76 -10.62 -9.01 -12.30
C ILE A 76 -9.63 -8.76 -13.43
N LEU A 77 -8.35 -8.57 -13.10
CA LEU A 77 -7.25 -8.26 -14.02
C LEU A 77 -6.63 -9.53 -14.62
#